data_AF-A0A392RIS4-F1
#
_entry.id   AF-A0A392RIS4-F1
#
_cell.length_a   1.000
_cell.length_b   1.000
_cell.length_c   1.000
_cell.angle_alpha   90.00
_cell.angle_beta   90.00
_cell.angle_gamma   90.00
#
_symmetry.space_group_name_H-M   'P 1'
#
loop_
_entity.id
_entity.type
_entity.pdbx_description
1 polymer ?
#
loop_
_entity_poly.entity_id
_entity_poly.type
_entity_poly.pdbx_seq_one_letter_code
_entity_poly.pdbx_strand_id
1 'polypeptide(L)' 'RAISHWTMDAAERDATLINEALKKATPDYKVIIEIACTRNSEELLAIKRSYQSLYKHCLEEDVASQTIGDVRKVCDS' A
#
# COMPACT_ATOMS: atom_id res chain seq x y z
N ARG A 1 -4.77 12.53 -25.25
CA ARG A 1 -4.95 11.57 -24.14
C ARG A 1 -3.64 11.52 -23.36
N ALA A 2 -3.43 12.40 -22.38
CA ALA A 2 -2.20 12.45 -21.57
C ALA A 2 -2.33 13.28 -20.26
N ILE A 3 -3.51 13.78 -19.91
CA ILE A 3 -3.68 14.71 -18.77
C ILE A 3 -4.03 13.96 -17.47
N SER A 4 -4.57 12.75 -17.58
CA SER A 4 -5.04 11.94 -16.42
C SER A 4 -3.90 11.45 -15.51
N HIS A 5 -2.65 11.44 -15.98
CA HIS A 5 -1.50 11.01 -15.19
C HIS A 5 -0.90 12.14 -14.33
N TRP A 6 -1.28 13.39 -14.60
CA TRP A 6 -0.80 14.60 -13.91
C TRP A 6 -1.79 15.15 -12.88
N THR A 7 -2.97 14.53 -12.73
CA THR A 7 -4.01 14.94 -11.79
C THR A 7 -4.28 13.93 -10.67
N MET A 8 -3.59 12.79 -10.64
CA MET A 8 -3.68 11.89 -9.48
C MET A 8 -2.96 12.53 -8.30
N ASP A 9 -3.69 12.69 -7.20
CA ASP A 9 -3.14 13.23 -5.98
C ASP A 9 -1.93 12.38 -5.55
N ALA A 10 -0.91 12.98 -4.94
CA ALA A 10 0.28 12.23 -4.51
C ALA A 10 -0.10 11.02 -3.64
N ALA A 11 -1.15 11.19 -2.83
CA ALA A 11 -1.72 10.14 -2.00
C ALA A 11 -2.33 8.98 -2.80
N GLU A 12 -2.98 9.24 -3.94
CA GLU A 12 -3.57 8.19 -4.78
C GLU A 12 -2.51 7.36 -5.50
N ARG A 13 -1.43 8.01 -5.95
CA ARG A 13 -0.29 7.33 -6.57
C ARG A 13 0.39 6.40 -5.59
N ASP A 14 0.68 6.89 -4.39
CA ASP A 14 1.29 6.10 -3.32
C ASP A 14 0.38 4.96 -2.86
N ALA A 15 -0.93 5.21 -2.71
CA ALA A 15 -1.92 4.17 -2.41
C ALA A 15 -1.94 3.07 -3.49
N THR A 16 -1.82 3.45 -4.76
CA THR A 16 -1.78 2.49 -5.87
C THR A 16 -0.52 1.63 -5.82
N LEU A 17 0.65 2.25 -5.61
CA LEU A 17 1.93 1.55 -5.48
C LEU A 17 1.91 0.55 -4.31
N ILE A 18 1.32 0.93 -3.18
CA ILE A 18 1.22 0.03 -2.03
C ILE A 18 0.31 -1.16 -2.34
N ASN A 19 -0.86 -0.93 -2.96
CA ASN A 19 -1.75 -2.03 -3.35
C ASN A 19 -1.08 -2.98 -4.37
N GLU A 20 -0.32 -2.44 -5.33
CA GLU A 20 0.45 -3.26 -6.29
C GLU A 20 1.55 -4.07 -5.59
N ALA A 21 2.26 -3.46 -4.64
CA ALA A 21 3.28 -4.14 -3.84
C ALA A 21 2.68 -5.28 -3.00
N LEU A 22 1.48 -5.10 -2.44
CA LEU A 22 0.77 -6.10 -1.64
C LEU A 22 0.14 -7.22 -2.48
N LYS A 23 -0.23 -6.97 -3.74
CA LYS A 23 -0.82 -7.97 -4.64
C LYS A 23 0.19 -8.90 -5.31
N LYS A 24 1.49 -8.62 -5.20
CA LYS A 24 2.54 -9.51 -5.73
C LYS A 24 2.53 -10.85 -4.97
N ALA A 25 2.87 -11.94 -5.67
CA ALA A 25 2.95 -13.28 -5.08
C ALA A 25 3.89 -13.35 -3.87
N THR A 26 4.95 -12.55 -3.89
CA THR A 26 5.76 -12.18 -2.73
C THR A 26 5.61 -10.66 -2.53
N PRO A 27 5.04 -10.20 -1.42
CA PRO A 27 4.83 -8.77 -1.20
C PRO A 27 6.14 -7.99 -1.24
N ASP A 28 6.14 -6.84 -1.92
CA ASP A 28 7.32 -5.99 -2.06
C ASP A 28 7.38 -4.97 -0.94
N TYR A 29 7.76 -5.44 0.25
CA TYR A 29 7.83 -4.61 1.45
C TYR A 29 8.79 -3.42 1.32
N LYS A 30 9.76 -3.46 0.39
CA LYS A 30 10.69 -2.35 0.19
C LYS A 30 9.97 -1.09 -0.29
N VAL A 31 9.01 -1.24 -1.20
CA VAL A 31 8.20 -0.12 -1.69
C VAL A 31 7.37 0.49 -0.56
N ILE A 32 6.76 -0.35 0.28
CA ILE A 32 5.94 0.08 1.41
C ILE A 32 6.79 0.82 2.45
N ILE A 33 7.97 0.29 2.77
CA ILE A 33 8.92 0.90 3.71
C ILE A 33 9.44 2.23 3.16
N GLU A 34 9.81 2.30 1.87
CA GLU A 34 10.29 3.53 1.26
C GLU A 34 9.23 4.64 1.34
N ILE A 35 7.98 4.35 0.99
CA ILE A 35 6.86 5.29 1.12
C ILE A 35 6.67 5.69 2.60
N ALA A 36 6.71 4.74 3.54
CA ALA A 36 6.57 5.03 4.95
C ALA A 36 7.71 5.91 5.52
N CYS A 37 8.94 5.77 5.03
CA CYS A 37 10.10 6.49 5.53
C CYS A 37 10.29 7.88 4.90
N THR A 38 9.70 8.13 3.74
CA THR A 38 9.91 9.38 2.97
C THR A 38 8.73 10.34 3.05
N ARG A 39 7.54 9.86 3.42
CA ARG A 39 6.31 10.65 3.57
C ARG A 39 6.15 11.12 5.02
N ASN A 40 5.61 12.31 5.21
CA ASN A 40 5.29 12.82 6.53
C ASN A 40 3.94 12.28 7.05
N SER A 41 3.62 12.54 8.32
CA SER A 41 2.40 12.02 8.96
C SER A 41 1.09 12.45 8.28
N GLU A 42 1.03 13.67 7.72
CA GLU A 42 -0.16 14.16 7.02
C GLU A 42 -0.32 13.48 5.66
N GLU A 43 0.78 13.31 4.93
CA GLU A 43 0.83 12.58 3.67
C GLU A 43 0.44 11.11 3.87
N LEU A 44 0.95 10.45 4.91
CA LEU A 44 0.57 9.08 5.24
C LEU A 44 -0.92 8.96 5.57
N LEU A 45 -1.51 9.94 6.25
CA LEU A 45 -2.94 9.96 6.51
C LEU A 45 -3.75 10.14 5.21
N ALA A 46 -3.30 11.00 4.31
CA ALA A 46 -3.90 11.17 2.98
C ALA A 46 -3.83 9.87 2.18
N ILE A 47 -2.68 9.19 2.18
CA ILE A 47 -2.47 7.89 1.52
C ILE A 47 -3.45 6.85 2.05
N LYS A 48 -3.60 6.74 3.38
CA LYS A 48 -4.57 5.82 4.01
C LYS A 48 -6.01 6.09 3.54
N ARG A 49 -6.42 7.37 3.50
CA ARG A 49 -7.75 7.76 3.04
C ARG A 49 -7.96 7.46 1.55
N SER A 50 -6.97 7.76 0.72
CA SER A 50 -7.01 7.46 -0.72
C SER A 50 -7.06 5.96 -0.98
N TYR A 51 -6.25 5.17 -0.28
CA TYR A 51 -6.26 3.70 -0.35
C TYR A 51 -7.64 3.14 0.00
N GLN A 52 -8.22 3.58 1.11
CA GLN A 52 -9.56 3.16 1.53
C GLN A 52 -10.65 3.59 0.53
N SER A 53 -10.52 4.78 -0.06
CA SER A 53 -11.47 5.26 -1.08
C SER A 53 -11.43 4.41 -2.35
N LEU A 54 -10.21 4.12 -2.84
CA LEU A 54 -9.94 3.41 -4.09
C LEU A 54 -10.24 1.92 -4.00
N TYR A 55 -9.82 1.28 -2.91
CA TYR A 55 -9.87 -0.19 -2.77
C TYR A 55 -10.95 -0.67 -1.80
N LYS A 56 -11.62 0.22 -1.06
CA LYS A 56 -12.62 -0.11 -0.03
C LYS A 56 -12.07 -1.01 1.09
N HIS A 57 -10.75 -1.05 1.24
CA HIS A 57 -10.02 -1.86 2.21
C HIS A 57 -9.15 -0.94 3.08
N CYS A 58 -8.89 -1.33 4.33
CA CYS A 58 -7.95 -0.60 5.17
C CYS A 58 -6.52 -1.04 4.87
N LEU A 59 -5.66 -0.07 4.57
CA LEU A 59 -4.24 -0.32 4.28
C LEU A 59 -3.56 -1.12 5.40
N GLU A 60 -3.82 -0.77 6.66
CA GLU A 60 -3.23 -1.43 7.83
C GLU A 60 -3.68 -2.90 7.96
N GLU A 61 -4.93 -3.19 7.64
CA GLU A 61 -5.48 -4.55 7.66
C GLU A 61 -4.88 -5.39 6.53
N ASP A 62 -4.76 -4.83 5.32
CA ASP A 62 -4.15 -5.53 4.18
C ASP A 62 -2.66 -5.85 4.45
N VAL A 63 -1.89 -4.89 5.00
CA VAL A 63 -0.49 -5.12 5.39
C VAL A 63 -0.37 -6.19 6.49
N ALA A 64 -1.25 -6.14 7.50
CA ALA A 64 -1.26 -7.14 8.58
C ALA A 64 -1.61 -8.54 8.05
N SER A 65 -2.58 -8.65 7.14
CA SER A 65 -3.03 -9.92 6.56
C SER A 65 -1.91 -10.63 5.80
N GLN A 66 -1.09 -9.89 5.06
CA GLN A 66 0.06 -10.43 4.33
C GLN A 66 1.15 -10.93 5.29
N THR A 67 1.41 -10.19 6.36
CA THR A 67 2.43 -10.56 7.36
C THR A 67 2.00 -11.79 8.17
N ILE A 68 0.72 -11.89 8.52
CA ILE A 68 0.17 -13.04 9.28
C ILE A 68 0.08 -14.29 8.39
N GLY A 69 -0.19 -14.13 7.10
CA GLY A 69 -0.17 -15.22 6.13
C GLY A 69 1.22 -15.85 5.98
N ASP A 70 2.28 -15.03 5.99
CA ASP A 70 3.68 -15.48 5.92
C ASP A 70 4.09 -16.27 7.18
N VAL A 71 3.72 -15.76 8.37
CA VAL A 71 4.02 -16.42 9.65
C VAL A 71 3.35 -17.80 9.75
N ARG A 72 2.13 -17.98 9.24
CA ARG A 72 1.46 -19.29 9.27
C ARG A 72 2.12 -20.30 8.31
N LYS A 73 2.63 -19.83 7.17
CA LYS A 73 3.26 -20.70 6.16
C LYS A 73 4.56 -21.32 6.64
N VAL A 74 5.23 -20.69 7.61
CA VAL A 74 6.44 -21.22 8.27
C VAL A 74 6.13 -22.36 9.25
N CYS A 75 4.90 -22.45 9.77
CA CYS A 75 4.54 -23.43 10.81
C CYS A 75 4.03 -24.77 10.25
N ASP A 76 3.77 -24.85 8.94
CA ASP A 76 3.25 -26.05 8.26
C ASP A 76 4.33 -26.79 7.44
N SER A 77 5.63 -26.56 7.71
CA SER A 77 6.77 -27.28 7.06
C SER A 77 7.54 -28.15 8.04
#